data_AF-A0A9D7PCL7-F1
#
_entry.id   AF-A0A9D7PCL7-F1
#
_cell.length_a   1.000
_cell.length_b   1.000
_cell.length_c   1.000
_cell.angle_alpha   90.00
_cell.angle_beta   90.00
_cell.angle_gamma   90.00
#
_symmetry.space_group_name_H-M   'P 1'
#
loop_
_entity.id
_entity.type
_entity.pdbx_description
1 polymer ?
#
loop_
_entity_poly.entity_id
_entity_poly.type
_entity_poly.pdbx_seq_one_letter_code
_entity_poly.pdbx_strand_id
1 'polypeptide(L)'
;MAAHHITYATGAFRRSAEELTRSMATYGIATRVFTPEDAGIRALRRQYPEIMRVKRGAGYWLWKPFLIDRTLAALPEGAILLYTDAALTAVSKPASLISLASTDNPIVLFEQGRPAGLLLPSRSANGHPDAASS
;
A
#
# COMPACT_ATOMS: atom_id res chain seq x y z
N MET A 1 -13.74 -2.89 -18.14
CA MET A 1 -12.29 -2.61 -18.02
C MET A 1 -11.68 -3.61 -17.06
N ALA A 2 -10.52 -4.17 -17.39
CA ALA A 2 -9.75 -5.01 -16.47
C ALA A 2 -8.75 -4.13 -15.74
N ALA A 3 -8.66 -4.25 -14.42
CA ALA A 3 -7.65 -3.56 -13.61
C ALA A 3 -6.53 -4.54 -13.24
N HIS A 4 -5.29 -4.08 -13.35
CA HIS A 4 -4.12 -4.82 -12.87
C HIS A 4 -3.95 -4.52 -11.38
N HIS A 5 -3.97 -5.56 -10.54
CA HIS A 5 -3.79 -5.39 -9.11
C HIS A 5 -2.36 -5.75 -8.69
N ILE A 6 -1.70 -4.84 -7.97
CA ILE A 6 -0.37 -5.06 -7.41
C ILE A 6 -0.34 -4.75 -5.92
N THR A 7 0.58 -5.40 -5.21
CA THR A 7 0.92 -5.09 -3.83
C THR A 7 2.41 -5.35 -3.57
N TYR A 8 2.92 -4.95 -2.42
CA TYR A 8 4.28 -5.26 -1.98
C TYR A 8 4.28 -5.83 -0.56
N ALA A 9 5.01 -6.91 -0.37
CA ALA A 9 5.10 -7.60 0.92
C ALA A 9 6.55 -7.96 1.26
N THR A 10 6.99 -7.58 2.46
CA THR A 10 8.18 -8.17 3.08
C THR A 10 7.81 -9.48 3.76
N GLY A 11 8.79 -10.26 4.23
CA GLY A 11 8.55 -11.55 4.88
C GLY A 11 7.51 -11.50 6.02
N ALA A 12 7.46 -10.41 6.78
CA ALA A 12 6.48 -10.22 7.85
C ALA A 12 5.02 -10.12 7.36
N PHE A 13 4.81 -9.68 6.11
CA PHE A 13 3.49 -9.50 5.50
C PHE A 13 3.12 -10.61 4.52
N ARG A 14 3.91 -11.68 4.43
CA ARG A 14 3.67 -12.78 3.48
C ARG A 14 2.27 -13.38 3.61
N ARG A 15 1.85 -13.73 4.84
CA ARG A 15 0.52 -14.30 5.10
C ARG A 15 -0.61 -13.33 4.75
N SER A 16 -0.42 -12.04 5.03
CA SER A 16 -1.40 -11.01 4.66
C SER A 16 -1.51 -10.86 3.15
N ALA A 17 -0.39 -10.88 2.41
CA ALA A 17 -0.40 -10.83 0.96
C ALA A 17 -1.04 -12.07 0.32
N GLU A 18 -0.82 -13.25 0.91
CA GLU A 18 -1.51 -14.49 0.52
C GLU A 18 -3.02 -14.37 0.71
N GLU A 19 -3.49 -13.80 1.82
CA GLU A 19 -4.92 -13.56 2.09
C GLU A 19 -5.52 -12.50 1.17
N LEU A 20 -4.82 -11.40 0.94
CA LEU A 20 -5.20 -10.37 -0.05
C LEU A 20 -5.35 -10.99 -1.44
N THR A 21 -4.38 -11.80 -1.86
CA THR A 21 -4.41 -12.48 -3.16
C THR A 21 -5.59 -13.44 -3.25
N ARG A 22 -5.84 -14.23 -2.20
CA ARG A 22 -6.97 -15.17 -2.15
C ARG A 22 -8.31 -14.44 -2.20
N SER A 23 -8.49 -13.40 -1.40
CA SER A 23 -9.74 -12.63 -1.35
C SER A 23 -10.01 -11.91 -2.68
N MET A 24 -9.00 -11.31 -3.31
CA MET A 24 -9.13 -10.69 -4.64
C MET A 24 -9.46 -11.71 -5.74
N ALA A 25 -8.90 -12.92 -5.65
CA ALA A 25 -9.19 -13.99 -6.61
C ALA A 25 -10.66 -14.43 -6.59
N THR A 26 -11.37 -14.32 -5.45
CA THR A 26 -12.82 -14.61 -5.39
C THR A 26 -13.66 -13.69 -6.28
N TYR A 27 -13.11 -12.51 -6.62
CA TYR A 27 -13.74 -11.53 -7.51
C TYR A 27 -13.15 -11.54 -8.92
N GLY A 28 -12.33 -12.55 -9.26
CA GLY A 28 -11.69 -12.70 -10.57
C GLY A 28 -10.54 -11.73 -10.81
N ILE A 29 -9.91 -11.19 -9.76
CA ILE A 29 -8.80 -10.25 -9.88
C ILE A 29 -7.49 -10.94 -9.50
N ALA A 30 -6.60 -11.10 -10.48
CA ALA A 30 -5.24 -11.59 -10.24
C ALA A 30 -4.39 -10.51 -9.56
N THR A 31 -3.61 -10.90 -8.55
CA THR A 31 -2.75 -10.00 -7.78
C THR A 31 -1.28 -10.32 -8.03
N ARG A 32 -0.49 -9.32 -8.43
CA ARG A 32 0.98 -9.41 -8.43
C ARG A 32 1.53 -8.92 -7.10
N VAL A 33 2.08 -9.84 -6.31
CA VAL A 33 2.77 -9.52 -5.05
C VAL A 33 4.25 -9.30 -5.31
N PHE A 34 4.73 -8.07 -5.21
CA PHE A 34 6.15 -7.76 -5.25
C PHE A 34 6.80 -8.00 -3.88
N THR A 35 8.08 -8.36 -3.88
CA THR A 35 8.86 -8.68 -2.67
C THR A 35 10.25 -8.04 -2.72
N PRO A 36 11.00 -8.01 -1.60
CA PRO A 36 12.38 -7.54 -1.58
C PRO A 36 13.31 -8.28 -2.55
N GLU A 37 12.93 -9.49 -2.95
CA GLU A 37 13.68 -10.33 -3.87
C GLU A 37 13.45 -9.93 -5.33
N ASP A 38 12.45 -9.11 -5.68
CA ASP A 38 12.24 -8.69 -7.06
C ASP A 38 13.42 -7.88 -7.61
N ALA A 39 13.78 -8.12 -8.87
CA ALA A 39 14.98 -7.55 -9.48
C ALA A 39 15.01 -6.02 -9.41
N GLY A 40 13.87 -5.36 -9.65
CA GLY A 40 13.73 -3.90 -9.53
C GLY A 40 13.97 -3.41 -8.10
N ILE A 41 13.45 -4.12 -7.10
CA ILE A 41 13.63 -3.77 -5.68
C ILE A 41 15.08 -4.00 -5.23
N ARG A 42 15.71 -5.09 -5.69
CA ARG A 42 17.15 -5.33 -5.46
C ARG A 42 18.02 -4.25 -6.11
N ALA A 43 17.65 -3.78 -7.31
CA ALA A 43 18.35 -2.67 -7.96
C ALA A 43 18.19 -1.38 -7.16
N LEU A 44 16.98 -1.05 -6.71
CA LEU A 44 16.70 0.10 -5.86
C LEU A 44 17.49 0.04 -4.55
N ARG A 45 17.58 -1.13 -3.92
CA ARG A 45 18.40 -1.36 -2.72
C ARG A 45 19.89 -1.13 -2.94
N ARG A 46 20.42 -1.49 -4.11
CA ARG A 46 21.82 -1.22 -4.47
C ARG A 46 22.07 0.26 -4.76
N GLN A 47 21.09 0.94 -5.35
CA GLN A 47 21.20 2.36 -5.69
C GLN A 47 21.06 3.28 -4.47
N TYR A 48 20.18 2.93 -3.53
CA TYR A 48 19.89 3.73 -2.33
C TYR A 48 20.05 2.89 -1.04
N PRO A 49 21.26 2.38 -0.74
CA PRO A 49 21.47 1.45 0.36
C PRO A 49 21.14 2.04 1.73
N GLU A 50 21.47 3.31 1.97
CA GLU A 50 21.22 3.96 3.27
C GLU A 50 19.72 4.11 3.56
N ILE A 51 18.93 4.47 2.54
CA ILE A 51 17.47 4.56 2.66
C ILE A 51 16.89 3.15 2.84
N MET A 52 17.27 2.22 1.95
CA MET A 52 16.66 0.90 1.86
C MET A 52 17.04 -0.04 3.02
N ARG A 53 18.05 0.28 3.82
CA ARG A 53 18.41 -0.42 5.07
C ARG A 53 17.50 -0.04 6.25
N VAL A 54 16.80 1.10 6.19
CA VAL A 54 15.94 1.56 7.28
C VAL A 54 14.71 0.67 7.43
N LYS A 55 14.47 0.15 8.65
CA LYS A 55 13.33 -0.74 8.93
C LYS A 55 11.98 -0.07 8.71
N ARG A 56 11.85 1.22 9.05
CA ARG A 56 10.59 1.98 8.91
C ARG A 56 10.16 1.98 7.45
N GLY A 57 8.96 1.46 7.18
CA GLY A 57 8.42 1.39 5.83
C GLY A 57 9.27 0.56 4.85
N ALA A 58 10.13 -0.34 5.34
CA ALA A 58 11.09 -1.10 4.52
C ALA A 58 11.92 -0.21 3.58
N GLY A 59 12.45 0.89 4.12
CA GLY A 59 13.18 1.92 3.38
C GLY A 59 12.35 3.17 3.11
N TYR A 60 11.66 3.67 4.13
CA TYR A 60 10.78 4.85 4.06
C TYR A 60 9.78 4.82 2.90
N TRP A 61 9.31 3.62 2.53
CA TRP A 61 8.43 3.42 1.39
C TRP A 61 8.99 3.86 0.03
N LEU A 62 10.31 4.07 -0.13
CA LEU A 62 10.92 4.45 -1.42
C LEU A 62 10.57 3.46 -2.54
N TRP A 63 10.40 2.19 -2.21
CA TRP A 63 9.96 1.15 -3.14
C TRP A 63 8.56 1.40 -3.72
N LYS A 64 7.65 2.07 -2.99
CA LYS A 64 6.24 2.24 -3.39
C LYS A 64 6.07 3.12 -4.63
N PRO A 65 6.58 4.37 -4.70
CA PRO A 65 6.50 5.16 -5.91
C PRO A 65 7.27 4.51 -7.07
N PHE A 66 8.45 3.91 -6.81
CA PHE A 66 9.22 3.20 -7.82
C PHE A 66 8.44 2.04 -8.46
N LEU A 67 7.76 1.24 -7.64
CA LEU A 67 6.97 0.09 -8.08
C LEU A 67 5.78 0.51 -8.93
N ILE A 68 5.03 1.51 -8.44
CA ILE A 68 3.84 2.02 -9.12
C ILE A 68 4.23 2.59 -10.48
N ASP A 69 5.24 3.45 -10.54
CA ASP A 69 5.76 4.06 -11.77
C ASP A 69 6.21 3.00 -12.78
N ARG A 70 7.07 2.05 -12.35
CA ARG A 70 7.53 0.93 -13.19
C ARG A 70 6.39 0.08 -13.75
N THR A 71 5.34 -0.13 -12.94
CA THR A 71 4.19 -0.92 -13.37
C THR A 71 3.36 -0.15 -14.38
N LEU A 72 3.06 1.13 -14.11
CA LEU A 72 2.33 2.00 -15.05
C LEU A 72 3.04 2.07 -16.40
N ALA A 73 4.36 2.27 -16.42
CA ALA A 73 5.16 2.33 -17.64
C ALA A 73 5.13 1.04 -18.48
N ALA A 74 4.79 -0.11 -17.88
CA ALA A 74 4.70 -1.39 -18.56
C ALA A 74 3.27 -1.74 -18.98
N LEU A 75 2.27 -0.99 -18.52
CA LEU A 75 0.87 -1.21 -18.87
C LEU A 75 0.53 -0.50 -20.20
N PRO A 76 -0.39 -1.05 -21.00
CA PRO A 76 -0.93 -0.35 -22.16
C PRO A 76 -1.63 0.95 -21.75
N GLU A 77 -1.64 1.94 -22.66
CA GLU A 77 -2.40 3.16 -22.47
C GLU A 77 -3.89 2.86 -22.17
N GLY A 78 -4.48 3.61 -21.24
CA GLY A 78 -5.84 3.38 -20.76
C GLY A 78 -6.04 2.17 -19.83
N ALA A 79 -5.00 1.39 -19.52
CA ALA A 79 -5.09 0.35 -18.50
C ALA A 79 -5.12 0.94 -17.08
N ILE A 80 -5.86 0.29 -16.18
CA ILE A 80 -5.98 0.74 -14.79
C ILE A 80 -5.06 -0.08 -13.89
N LEU A 81 -4.25 0.60 -13.08
CA LEU A 81 -3.47 0.01 -12.00
C LEU A 81 -4.17 0.23 -10.65
N LEU A 82 -4.49 -0.85 -9.94
CA LEU A 82 -4.91 -0.82 -8.55
C LEU A 82 -3.74 -1.25 -7.67
N TYR A 83 -3.22 -0.33 -6.86
CA TYR A 83 -2.27 -0.66 -5.80
C TYR A 83 -3.02 -0.77 -4.46
N THR A 84 -2.74 -1.80 -3.68
CA THR A 84 -3.14 -1.87 -2.26
C THR A 84 -1.99 -2.29 -1.37
N ASP A 85 -2.01 -1.84 -0.10
CA ASP A 85 -1.05 -2.36 0.88
C ASP A 85 -1.37 -3.83 1.21
N ALA A 86 -0.34 -4.65 1.45
CA ALA A 86 -0.47 -6.10 1.59
C ALA A 86 -1.29 -6.57 2.81
N ALA A 87 -1.61 -5.67 3.73
CA ALA A 87 -2.40 -5.96 4.93
C ALA A 87 -3.92 -5.80 4.75
N LEU A 88 -4.39 -5.56 3.51
CA LEU A 88 -5.82 -5.48 3.22
C LEU A 88 -6.44 -6.84 2.88
N THR A 89 -7.76 -6.90 2.95
CA THR A 89 -8.58 -8.04 2.52
C THR A 89 -9.73 -7.50 1.69
N ALA A 90 -9.97 -8.10 0.52
CA ALA A 90 -11.11 -7.74 -0.31
C ALA A 90 -12.39 -8.32 0.29
N VAL A 91 -13.35 -7.46 0.64
CA VAL A 91 -14.68 -7.85 1.15
C VAL A 91 -15.78 -7.74 0.10
N SER A 92 -15.47 -7.12 -1.04
CA SER A 92 -16.33 -7.00 -2.21
C SER A 92 -15.48 -6.73 -3.45
N LYS A 93 -16.07 -6.88 -4.64
CA LYS A 93 -15.40 -6.52 -5.89
C LYS A 93 -15.16 -5.01 -5.92
N PRO A 94 -13.91 -4.53 -6.11
CA PRO A 94 -13.57 -3.10 -6.07
C PRO A 94 -14.00 -2.33 -7.34
N ALA A 95 -15.06 -2.76 -8.02
CA ALA A 95 -15.52 -2.18 -9.28
C ALA A 95 -15.88 -0.69 -9.15
N SER A 96 -16.48 -0.30 -8.03
CA SER A 96 -16.81 1.09 -7.73
C SER A 96 -15.57 1.96 -7.61
N LEU A 97 -14.51 1.47 -6.94
CA LEU A 97 -13.23 2.18 -6.84
C LEU A 97 -12.56 2.32 -8.21
N ILE A 98 -12.56 1.24 -8.99
CA ILE A 98 -11.99 1.22 -10.35
C ILE A 98 -12.73 2.21 -11.26
N SER A 99 -14.06 2.32 -11.15
CA SER A 99 -14.85 3.24 -11.97
C SER A 99 -14.65 4.73 -11.67
N LEU A 100 -14.01 5.07 -10.55
CA LEU A 100 -13.67 6.47 -10.25
C LEU A 100 -12.48 6.96 -11.09
N ALA A 101 -11.65 6.05 -11.61
CA ALA A 101 -10.53 6.38 -12.47
C ALA A 101 -11.02 6.65 -13.89
N SER A 102 -10.68 7.80 -14.42
CA SER A 102 -11.00 8.22 -15.79
C SER A 102 -9.85 9.05 -16.38
N THR A 103 -9.95 9.42 -17.65
CA THR A 103 -8.97 10.33 -18.28
C THR A 103 -8.92 11.70 -17.59
N ASP A 104 -10.05 12.18 -17.10
CA ASP A 104 -10.16 13.47 -16.38
C ASP A 104 -9.80 13.34 -14.89
N ASN A 105 -9.76 12.11 -14.37
CA ASN A 105 -9.39 11.78 -13.00
C ASN A 105 -8.46 10.56 -12.95
N PRO A 106 -7.19 10.71 -13.40
CA PRO A 106 -6.30 9.58 -13.64
C PRO A 106 -5.71 8.97 -12.35
N ILE A 107 -5.74 9.70 -11.23
CA ILE A 107 -5.21 9.24 -9.94
C ILE A 107 -6.32 9.33 -8.90
N VAL A 108 -6.75 8.16 -8.44
CA VAL A 108 -7.77 8.03 -7.38
C VAL A 108 -7.09 7.54 -6.11
N LEU A 109 -7.22 8.31 -5.03
CA LEU A 109 -6.79 7.91 -3.70
C LEU A 109 -8.00 7.45 -2.89
N PHE A 110 -7.81 6.36 -2.16
CA PHE A 110 -8.79 5.83 -1.22
C PHE A 110 -8.07 5.36 0.03
N GLU A 111 -8.78 5.41 1.15
CA GLU A 111 -8.30 4.88 2.42
C GLU A 111 -9.26 3.83 2.95
N GLN A 112 -8.75 2.94 3.80
CA GLN A 112 -9.61 2.09 4.59
C GLN A 112 -10.37 2.99 5.57
N GLY A 113 -11.68 3.14 5.38
CA GLY A 113 -12.52 3.87 6.32
C GLY A 113 -12.34 3.29 7.73
N ARG A 114 -12.13 4.16 8.71
CA ARG A 114 -12.22 3.73 10.12
C ARG A 114 -13.66 3.31 10.37
N PRO A 115 -13.93 2.19 11.06
CA PRO A 115 -15.28 1.88 11.49
C PRO A 115 -15.79 3.09 12.28
N ALA A 116 -16.91 3.67 11.82
CA ALA A 116 -17.58 4.75 12.51
C ALA A 116 -17.96 4.25 13.91
N GLY A 117 -17.19 4.64 14.93
CA GLY A 117 -17.41 4.20 16.31
C GLY A 117 -16.16 4.05 17.18
N LEU A 118 -14.95 3.90 16.62
CA LEU A 118 -13.73 3.86 17.43
C LEU A 118 -13.12 5.27 17.59
N LEU A 119 -13.82 6.11 18.35
CA LEU A 119 -13.21 7.30 18.97
C LEU A 119 -12.14 6.81 19.96
N LEU A 120 -10.90 6.73 19.52
CA LEU A 120 -9.79 6.65 20.47
C LEU A 120 -9.80 7.95 21.28
N PRO A 121 -9.82 7.89 22.62
CA PRO A 121 -9.80 9.09 23.43
C PRO A 121 -8.56 9.90 23.06
N SER A 122 -8.77 11.18 22.76
CA SER A 122 -7.68 12.13 22.55
C SER A 122 -6.73 12.01 23.73
N ARG A 123 -5.46 11.67 23.47
CA ARG A 123 -4.42 11.82 24.49
C ARG A 123 -4.43 13.28 24.89
N SER A 124 -4.91 13.56 26.11
CA SER A 124 -4.72 14.85 26.75
C SER A 124 -3.22 15.08 26.85
N ALA A 125 -2.72 16.02 26.04
CA ALA A 125 -1.43 16.62 26.25
C ALA A 125 -1.60 17.60 27.41
N ASN A 126 -1.27 17.16 28.62
CA ASN A 126 -0.72 17.98 29.71
C ASN A 126 -0.33 17.08 30.89
N GLY A 127 0.88 16.56 30.82
CA GLY A 127 1.66 16.16 32.00
C GLY A 127 2.93 17.00 31.99
N HIS A 128 2.83 18.22 32.52
CA HIS A 128 4.00 19.00 32.92
C HIS A 128 4.21 18.69 34.41
N PRO A 129 5.34 18.10 34.82
CA PRO A 129 5.70 18.06 36.23
C PRO A 129 6.25 19.44 36.61
N ASP A 130 5.45 20.21 37.34
CA ASP A 130 5.96 21.44 37.96
C ASP A 130 7.00 21.09 39.01
N ALA A 131 8.12 21.80 38.89
CA ALA A 131 9.24 21.79 39.79
C ALA A 131 8.86 22.41 41.15
N ALA A 132 9.49 21.87 42.19
CA ALA A 132 9.87 22.47 43.47
C ALA A 132 9.20 23.80 43.89
N SER A 133 8.53 23.80 45.05
CA SER A 133 8.63 24.84 46.08
C SER A 133 7.96 24.42 47.40
N SER A 134 8.69 24.64 48.49
CA SER A 134 8.39 24.50 49.94
C SER A 134 8.67 23.14 50.58
#